data_AF-A0A1D9H8R1-F1
#
_entry.id   AF-A0A1D9H8R1-F1
#
_cell.length_a   1.000
_cell.length_b   1.000
_cell.length_c   1.000
_cell.angle_alpha   90.00
_cell.angle_beta   90.00
_cell.angle_gamma   90.00
#
_symmetry.space_group_name_H-M   'P 1'
#
loop_
_entity.id
_entity.type
_entity.pdbx_description
1 polymer ?
#
loop_
_entity_poly.entity_id
_entity_poly.type
_entity_poly.pdbx_seq_one_letter_code
_entity_poly.pdbx_strand_id
1 'polypeptide(L)'
;MEARDKTVFTAEQLDAYFASYVGMEGGDPAAPVWFCDATPHTWAEALAAPLVPRAEPTAWDSDFRARHHDVMQRWQSHQKIARIMASARAEVFRRPQSECDWQHYFDTHLFAPGGAEFKMSLFPLPANHIGSVPWSQAFRGQPALVPKRRYLDLCRNGGRFRFVADTRRRWKPKLVVCFGERHREDFVQAFGLGHVHASEHVLQPADQAKTLYMVEHDNTTWIMCAALAGAAGMTSDVLLDALGAFIAPWLEQADFARCGGHCGRAAAVSPQRRLPESSWLGALRAA
;
A
#
# COMPACT_ATOMS: atom_id res chain seq x y z
N MET A 1 -33.30 24.21 0.70
CA MET A 1 -32.20 23.23 0.76
C MET A 1 -32.20 22.52 -0.58
N GLU A 2 -31.49 23.09 -1.55
CA GLU A 2 -31.46 22.60 -2.94
C GLU A 2 -30.86 21.19 -2.96
N ALA A 3 -31.55 20.28 -3.65
CA ALA A 3 -31.03 18.96 -3.96
C ALA A 3 -29.79 19.19 -4.84
N ARG A 4 -28.59 19.03 -4.27
CA ARG A 4 -27.38 18.85 -5.07
C ARG A 4 -27.66 17.71 -6.02
N ASP A 5 -27.69 18.02 -7.31
CA ASP A 5 -27.86 17.06 -8.38
C ASP A 5 -26.72 16.03 -8.23
N LYS A 6 -27.04 14.87 -7.64
CA LYS A 6 -26.03 13.85 -7.36
C LYS A 6 -25.75 13.17 -8.69
N THR A 7 -24.66 13.59 -9.34
CA THR A 7 -24.16 12.94 -10.55
C THR A 7 -24.12 11.43 -10.35
N VAL A 8 -24.90 10.69 -11.13
CA VAL A 8 -24.90 9.23 -11.10
C VAL A 8 -23.78 8.75 -12.00
N PHE A 9 -22.87 7.93 -11.46
CA PHE A 9 -21.75 7.39 -12.21
C PHE A 9 -22.08 5.99 -12.73
N THR A 10 -21.65 5.69 -13.95
CA THR A 10 -21.79 4.33 -14.49
C THR A 10 -20.80 3.37 -13.83
N ALA A 11 -21.04 2.07 -13.97
CA ALA A 11 -20.12 1.06 -13.44
C ALA A 11 -18.74 1.16 -14.10
N GLU A 12 -18.70 1.46 -15.39
CA GLU A 12 -17.47 1.62 -16.19
C GLU A 12 -16.67 2.85 -15.75
N GLN A 13 -17.34 3.97 -15.47
CA GLN A 13 -16.68 5.18 -14.95
C GLN A 13 -16.05 4.91 -13.58
N LEU A 14 -16.78 4.23 -12.70
CA LEU A 14 -16.28 3.85 -11.38
C LEU A 14 -15.14 2.83 -11.48
N ASP A 15 -15.24 1.85 -12.37
CA ASP A 15 -14.21 0.84 -12.57
C ASP A 15 -12.88 1.47 -13.02
N ALA A 16 -12.93 2.35 -14.02
CA ALA A 16 -11.76 3.09 -14.51
C ALA A 16 -11.17 3.98 -13.42
N TYR A 17 -12.01 4.65 -12.62
CA TYR A 17 -11.58 5.48 -11.50
C TYR A 17 -10.90 4.65 -10.39
N PHE A 18 -11.47 3.51 -10.03
CA PHE A 18 -10.94 2.62 -9.00
C PHE A 18 -9.69 1.85 -9.43
N ALA A 19 -9.51 1.62 -10.73
CA ALA A 19 -8.30 1.06 -11.34
C ALA A 19 -7.12 2.06 -11.37
N SER A 20 -6.87 2.73 -10.25
CA SER A 20 -5.87 3.80 -10.12
C SER A 20 -5.39 3.93 -8.66
N TYR A 21 -4.52 4.90 -8.35
CA TYR A 21 -4.03 5.13 -6.98
C TYR A 21 -5.06 5.76 -6.02
N VAL A 22 -6.34 5.86 -6.40
CA VAL A 22 -7.41 6.31 -5.52
C VAL A 22 -7.52 5.40 -4.28
N GLY A 23 -7.76 6.03 -3.12
CA GLY A 23 -7.88 5.36 -1.83
C GLY A 23 -6.56 4.79 -1.29
N MET A 24 -5.42 5.12 -1.92
CA MET A 24 -4.09 4.83 -1.38
C MET A 24 -3.58 6.06 -0.64
N GLU A 25 -2.97 5.85 0.53
CA GLU A 25 -2.64 6.92 1.49
C GLU A 25 -1.21 7.45 1.34
N GLY A 26 -0.39 6.75 0.56
CA GLY A 26 0.78 7.34 -0.08
C GLY A 26 2.07 6.56 0.06
N GLY A 27 3.19 7.24 -0.18
CA GLY A 27 4.54 6.67 -0.17
C GLY A 27 5.03 6.34 -1.58
N ASP A 28 6.07 5.53 -1.66
CA ASP A 28 6.72 5.16 -2.93
C ASP A 28 6.30 3.75 -3.36
N PRO A 29 5.63 3.54 -4.50
CA PRO A 29 5.34 2.20 -5.00
C PRO A 29 6.59 1.33 -5.18
N ALA A 30 7.75 1.93 -5.44
CA ALA A 30 9.03 1.22 -5.53
C ALA A 30 9.62 0.84 -4.16
N ALA A 31 8.95 1.21 -3.07
CA ALA A 31 9.36 0.89 -1.71
C ALA A 31 9.44 -0.63 -1.48
N PRO A 32 10.39 -1.08 -0.65
CA PRO A 32 10.53 -2.49 -0.30
C PRO A 32 9.38 -2.99 0.58
N VAL A 33 8.74 -2.13 1.37
CA VAL A 33 7.64 -2.50 2.28
C VAL A 33 6.34 -1.85 1.84
N TRP A 34 5.32 -2.66 1.61
CA TRP A 34 3.95 -2.18 1.40
C TRP A 34 3.08 -2.50 2.60
N PHE A 35 2.28 -1.53 3.03
CA PHE A 35 1.22 -1.71 4.01
C PHE A 35 -0.13 -1.69 3.30
N CYS A 36 -0.94 -2.72 3.53
CA CYS A 36 -2.24 -2.88 2.88
C CYS A 36 -3.36 -3.01 3.90
N ASP A 37 -4.24 -2.00 3.96
CA ASP A 37 -5.50 -2.07 4.68
C ASP A 37 -6.61 -2.59 3.75
N ALA A 38 -7.74 -3.03 4.31
CA ALA A 38 -8.90 -3.35 3.48
C ALA A 38 -9.52 -2.10 2.83
N THR A 39 -9.66 -1.02 3.60
CA THR A 39 -10.23 0.26 3.15
C THR A 39 -9.41 1.42 3.69
N PRO A 40 -9.35 2.57 3.01
CA PRO A 40 -8.63 3.73 3.52
C PRO A 40 -9.30 4.28 4.77
N HIS A 41 -8.57 5.16 5.47
CA HIS A 41 -9.17 5.92 6.56
C HIS A 41 -10.27 6.88 6.07
N THR A 42 -11.11 7.30 7.01
CA THR A 42 -12.34 8.07 6.77
C THR A 42 -12.13 9.46 6.17
N TRP A 43 -10.90 9.99 6.19
CA TRP A 43 -10.53 11.27 5.57
C TRP A 43 -10.25 11.16 4.06
N ALA A 44 -10.36 9.94 3.49
CA ALA A 44 -10.25 9.73 2.06
C ALA A 44 -11.28 10.57 1.28
N GLU A 45 -10.85 10.98 0.09
CA GLU A 45 -11.57 11.86 -0.82
C GLU A 45 -12.99 11.34 -1.13
N ALA A 46 -13.97 12.24 -1.10
CA ALA A 46 -15.34 11.92 -1.48
C ALA A 46 -15.44 11.73 -3.00
N LEU A 47 -16.36 10.88 -3.47
CA LEU A 47 -16.65 10.79 -4.90
C LEU A 47 -17.23 12.11 -5.40
N ALA A 48 -16.46 12.82 -6.24
CA ALA A 48 -16.85 14.08 -6.85
C ALA A 48 -16.70 13.99 -8.38
N ALA A 49 -17.61 14.63 -9.11
CA ALA A 49 -17.51 14.73 -10.56
C ALA A 49 -16.55 15.86 -10.96
N PRO A 50 -15.76 15.70 -12.04
CA PRO A 50 -15.58 14.48 -12.82
C PRO A 50 -14.72 13.44 -12.08
N LEU A 51 -14.99 12.15 -12.32
CA LEU A 51 -14.12 11.07 -11.82
C LEU A 51 -12.82 11.06 -12.65
N VAL A 52 -11.72 11.47 -12.03
CA VAL A 52 -10.40 11.48 -12.67
C VAL A 52 -9.53 10.40 -12.03
N PRO A 53 -9.17 9.33 -12.75
CA PRO A 53 -8.26 8.30 -12.24
C PRO A 53 -6.94 8.90 -11.77
N ARG A 54 -6.42 8.42 -10.64
CA ARG A 54 -5.18 8.92 -10.07
C ARG A 54 -3.98 8.16 -10.64
N ALA A 55 -3.18 8.83 -11.47
CA ALA A 55 -2.04 8.23 -12.17
C ALA A 55 -0.85 7.91 -11.26
N GLU A 56 -0.66 8.67 -10.19
CA GLU A 56 0.47 8.52 -9.25
C GLU A 56 -0.03 8.59 -7.80
N PRO A 57 0.60 7.85 -6.86
CA PRO A 57 0.24 7.97 -5.45
C PRO A 57 0.69 9.32 -4.89
N THR A 58 0.03 9.71 -3.80
CA THR A 58 0.49 10.84 -2.99
C THR A 58 1.74 10.43 -2.21
N ALA A 59 2.68 11.36 -1.98
CA ALA A 59 3.78 11.15 -1.03
C ALA A 59 3.70 12.21 0.07
N TRP A 60 4.22 11.90 1.25
CA TRP A 60 4.25 12.82 2.40
C TRP A 60 5.52 13.67 2.34
N ASP A 61 5.59 14.52 1.31
CA ASP A 61 6.62 15.55 1.16
C ASP A 61 6.44 16.69 2.18
N SER A 62 7.33 17.69 2.12
CA SER A 62 7.27 18.86 3.01
C SER A 62 5.93 19.59 2.93
N ASP A 63 5.37 19.71 1.74
CA ASP A 63 4.15 20.48 1.50
C ASP A 63 2.91 19.73 1.99
N PHE A 64 2.88 18.41 1.81
CA PHE A 64 1.86 17.55 2.40
C PHE A 64 1.91 17.64 3.93
N ARG A 65 3.09 17.50 4.53
CA ARG A 65 3.26 17.57 5.99
C ARG A 65 2.86 18.92 6.55
N ALA A 66 3.28 20.01 5.92
CA ALA A 66 2.90 21.36 6.33
C ALA A 66 1.37 21.57 6.30
N ARG A 67 0.69 21.10 5.24
CA ARG A 67 -0.77 21.22 5.12
C ARG A 67 -1.56 20.39 6.12
N HIS A 68 -1.02 19.27 6.58
CA HIS A 68 -1.72 18.33 7.46
C HIS A 68 -1.18 18.27 8.89
N HIS A 69 -0.19 19.09 9.22
CA HIS A 69 0.52 19.11 10.50
C HIS A 69 -0.43 18.98 11.71
N ASP A 70 -1.49 19.78 11.74
CA ASP A 70 -2.42 19.86 12.88
C ASP A 70 -3.31 18.62 13.06
N VAL A 71 -3.46 17.81 12.01
CA VAL A 71 -4.31 16.61 12.01
C VAL A 71 -3.52 15.30 12.00
N MET A 72 -2.25 15.33 11.58
CA MET A 72 -1.38 14.14 11.49
C MET A 72 -1.26 13.40 12.83
N GLN A 73 -1.23 14.12 13.95
CA GLN A 73 -1.18 13.54 15.30
C GLN A 73 -2.42 12.71 15.67
N ARG A 74 -3.49 12.76 14.87
CA ARG A 74 -4.71 11.95 15.07
C ARG A 74 -4.70 10.65 14.24
N TRP A 75 -3.72 10.46 13.37
CA TRP A 75 -3.65 9.31 12.45
C TRP A 75 -3.04 8.07 13.11
N GLN A 76 -3.78 7.49 14.05
CA GLN A 76 -3.31 6.42 14.92
C GLN A 76 -2.74 5.20 14.17
N SER A 77 -3.37 4.73 13.09
CA SER A 77 -2.79 3.60 12.33
C SER A 77 -1.46 3.96 11.67
N HIS A 78 -1.27 5.22 11.24
CA HIS A 78 -0.01 5.65 10.63
C HIS A 78 1.10 5.77 11.68
N GLN A 79 0.79 6.23 12.89
CA GLN A 79 1.74 6.21 14.01
C GLN A 79 2.19 4.78 14.36
N LYS A 80 1.26 3.82 14.32
CA LYS A 80 1.59 2.41 14.53
C LYS A 80 2.49 1.84 13.43
N ILE A 81 2.26 2.22 12.17
CA ILE A 81 3.14 1.86 11.05
C ILE A 81 4.52 2.48 11.25
N ALA A 82 4.60 3.77 11.61
CA ALA A 82 5.88 4.41 11.92
C ALA A 82 6.64 3.68 13.02
N ARG A 83 5.94 3.18 14.05
CA ARG A 83 6.56 2.39 15.11
C ARG A 83 7.12 1.06 14.61
N ILE A 84 6.35 0.31 13.82
CA ILE A 84 6.81 -0.93 13.17
C ILE A 84 8.08 -0.65 12.35
N MET A 85 8.05 0.39 11.51
CA MET A 85 9.17 0.70 10.62
C MET A 85 10.39 1.28 11.36
N ALA A 86 10.18 2.06 12.41
CA ALA A 86 11.27 2.55 13.25
C ALA A 86 11.99 1.40 13.96
N SER A 87 11.25 0.40 14.45
CA SER A 87 11.83 -0.80 15.05
C SER A 87 12.56 -1.66 14.01
N ALA A 88 11.96 -1.89 12.84
CA ALA A 88 12.62 -2.61 11.74
C ALA A 88 13.92 -1.91 11.33
N ARG A 89 13.91 -0.58 11.26
CA ARG A 89 15.10 0.23 10.99
C ARG A 89 16.14 0.07 12.09
N ALA A 90 15.76 0.13 13.36
CA ALA A 90 16.69 -0.04 14.47
C ALA A 90 17.44 -1.38 14.37
N GLU A 91 16.73 -2.47 14.09
CA GLU A 91 17.33 -3.81 13.88
C GLU A 91 18.30 -3.83 12.68
N VAL A 92 17.90 -3.28 11.54
CA VAL A 92 18.74 -3.22 10.32
C VAL A 92 20.03 -2.43 10.54
N PHE A 93 19.97 -1.36 11.33
CA PHE A 93 21.14 -0.56 11.71
C PHE A 93 21.85 -1.06 12.99
N ARG A 94 21.38 -2.17 13.60
CA ARG A 94 21.88 -2.72 14.87
C ARG A 94 21.93 -1.69 15.99
N ARG A 95 20.93 -0.80 16.05
CA ARG A 95 20.77 0.19 17.12
C ARG A 95 19.93 -0.40 18.26
N PRO A 96 20.19 0.00 19.51
CA PRO A 96 19.33 -0.36 20.62
C PRO A 96 17.89 0.07 20.39
N GLN A 97 16.92 -0.77 20.76
CA GLN A 97 15.49 -0.43 20.65
C GLN A 97 15.11 0.80 21.50
N SER A 98 15.87 1.10 22.56
CA SER A 98 15.70 2.33 23.36
C SER A 98 15.97 3.62 22.58
N GLU A 99 16.67 3.53 21.45
CA GLU A 99 16.95 4.65 20.53
C GLU A 99 15.97 4.70 19.35
N CYS A 100 14.96 3.81 19.33
CA CYS A 100 13.91 3.78 18.33
C CYS A 100 12.93 4.95 18.54
N ASP A 101 13.21 6.08 17.89
CA ASP A 101 12.30 7.23 17.88
C ASP A 101 11.27 7.11 16.74
N TRP A 102 10.15 6.45 17.03
CA TRP A 102 9.06 6.30 16.07
C TRP A 102 8.36 7.64 15.77
N GLN A 103 8.40 8.62 16.68
CA GLN A 103 7.79 9.93 16.47
C GLN A 103 8.58 10.69 15.43
N HIS A 104 9.90 10.72 15.57
CA HIS A 104 10.77 11.24 14.53
C HIS A 104 10.56 10.51 13.21
N TYR A 105 10.47 9.17 13.22
CA TYR A 105 10.20 8.40 12.00
C TYR A 105 8.88 8.81 11.33
N PHE A 106 7.81 8.95 12.11
CA PHE A 106 6.50 9.40 11.64
C PHE A 106 6.58 10.78 11.00
N ASP A 107 7.28 11.72 11.66
CA ASP A 107 7.36 13.12 11.27
C ASP A 107 8.28 13.37 10.06
N THR A 108 9.30 12.53 9.84
CA THR A 108 10.33 12.79 8.83
C THR A 108 10.46 11.74 7.73
N HIS A 109 10.12 10.48 8.00
CA HIS A 109 10.43 9.36 7.10
C HIS A 109 9.21 8.67 6.53
N LEU A 110 8.16 8.46 7.34
CA LEU A 110 7.02 7.64 6.96
C LEU A 110 6.35 8.17 5.68
N PHE A 111 6.27 7.34 4.64
CA PHE A 111 5.65 7.67 3.34
C PHE A 111 6.27 8.87 2.62
N ALA A 112 7.52 9.23 2.94
CA ALA A 112 8.26 10.26 2.21
C ALA A 112 8.46 9.87 0.73
N PRO A 113 8.67 10.85 -0.17
CA PRO A 113 9.09 10.56 -1.54
C PRO A 113 10.36 9.72 -1.57
N GLY A 114 10.35 8.59 -2.29
CA GLY A 114 11.49 7.65 -2.29
C GLY A 114 11.70 6.93 -0.97
N GLY A 115 10.72 6.95 -0.06
CA GLY A 115 10.79 6.33 1.25
C GLY A 115 10.79 4.80 1.22
N ALA A 116 10.90 4.19 2.41
CA ALA A 116 10.93 2.74 2.57
C ALA A 116 9.53 2.10 2.53
N GLU A 117 8.47 2.90 2.49
CA GLU A 117 7.09 2.42 2.56
C GLU A 117 6.18 2.92 1.44
N PHE A 118 5.21 2.07 1.14
CA PHE A 118 3.99 2.41 0.42
C PHE A 118 2.78 2.00 1.23
N LYS A 119 1.71 2.81 1.25
CA LYS A 119 0.43 2.46 1.88
C LYS A 119 -0.70 2.47 0.88
N MET A 120 -1.37 1.33 0.80
CA MET A 120 -2.49 1.10 -0.09
C MET A 120 -3.68 0.48 0.65
N SER A 121 -4.82 0.47 -0.03
CA SER A 121 -6.04 -0.23 0.42
C SER A 121 -6.58 -1.12 -0.68
N LEU A 122 -7.20 -2.26 -0.36
CA LEU A 122 -7.86 -3.09 -1.38
C LEU A 122 -9.03 -2.36 -2.04
N PHE A 123 -9.88 -1.78 -1.20
CA PHE A 123 -11.11 -1.10 -1.60
C PHE A 123 -10.90 0.42 -1.51
N PRO A 124 -11.10 1.18 -2.59
CA PRO A 124 -10.72 2.60 -2.67
C PRO A 124 -11.59 3.56 -1.85
N LEU A 125 -12.78 3.15 -1.44
CA LEU A 125 -13.70 3.94 -0.62
C LEU A 125 -13.64 3.48 0.85
N PRO A 126 -13.70 4.41 1.81
CA PRO A 126 -13.66 4.06 3.23
C PRO A 126 -14.89 3.24 3.63
N ALA A 127 -14.72 2.27 4.53
CA ALA A 127 -15.83 1.44 5.00
C ALA A 127 -16.90 2.25 5.76
N ASN A 128 -16.46 3.30 6.46
CA ASN A 128 -17.26 4.23 7.25
C ASN A 128 -16.99 5.65 6.75
N HIS A 129 -18.04 6.42 6.46
CA HIS A 129 -17.88 7.84 6.16
C HIS A 129 -17.81 8.67 7.44
N ILE A 130 -17.20 9.86 7.34
CA ILE A 130 -17.20 10.86 8.39
C ILE A 130 -18.66 11.10 8.85
N GLY A 131 -18.91 10.97 10.15
CA GLY A 131 -20.24 11.15 10.75
C GLY A 131 -21.13 9.89 10.78
N SER A 132 -20.58 8.69 10.56
CA SER A 132 -21.29 7.41 10.72
C SER A 132 -22.50 7.22 9.79
N VAL A 133 -22.54 7.93 8.66
CA VAL A 133 -23.63 7.79 7.67
C VAL A 133 -23.61 6.37 7.09
N PRO A 134 -24.73 5.61 7.14
CA PRO A 134 -24.80 4.29 6.54
C PRO A 134 -24.50 4.32 5.05
N TRP A 135 -23.84 3.27 4.54
CA TRP A 135 -23.44 3.17 3.13
C TRP A 135 -24.59 3.44 2.14
N SER A 136 -25.76 2.87 2.40
CA SER A 136 -26.96 3.04 1.57
C SER A 136 -27.45 4.49 1.50
N GLN A 137 -27.18 5.29 2.54
CA GLN A 137 -27.51 6.71 2.58
C GLN A 137 -26.41 7.54 1.90
N ALA A 138 -25.14 7.25 2.16
CA ALA A 138 -24.01 7.95 1.54
C ALA A 138 -24.08 7.89 0.02
N PHE A 139 -24.31 6.69 -0.54
CA PHE A 139 -24.36 6.43 -1.97
C PHE A 139 -25.78 6.27 -2.53
N ARG A 140 -26.79 6.82 -1.84
CA ARG A 140 -28.17 6.83 -2.36
C ARG A 140 -28.19 7.40 -3.78
N GLY A 141 -28.79 6.66 -4.70
CA GLY A 141 -28.86 7.02 -6.12
C GLY A 141 -27.71 6.52 -6.98
N GLN A 142 -26.77 5.74 -6.43
CA GLN A 142 -25.67 5.11 -7.18
C GLN A 142 -25.89 3.58 -7.30
N PRO A 143 -26.50 3.08 -8.40
CA PRO A 143 -26.85 1.66 -8.53
C PRO A 143 -25.66 0.70 -8.48
N ALA A 144 -24.50 1.15 -8.95
CA ALA A 144 -23.25 0.38 -8.93
C ALA A 144 -22.64 0.27 -7.52
N LEU A 145 -23.01 1.17 -6.59
CA LEU A 145 -22.48 1.18 -5.23
C LEU A 145 -23.49 0.64 -4.21
N VAL A 146 -24.79 0.63 -4.51
CA VAL A 146 -25.85 0.19 -3.59
C VAL A 146 -26.56 -1.07 -4.12
N PRO A 147 -26.63 -2.17 -3.33
CA PRO A 147 -26.07 -2.36 -2.00
C PRO A 147 -24.53 -2.47 -2.01
N LYS A 148 -23.89 -2.30 -0.84
CA LYS A 148 -22.42 -2.32 -0.67
C LYS A 148 -21.73 -3.51 -1.35
N ARG A 149 -22.41 -4.67 -1.41
CA ARG A 149 -21.93 -5.86 -2.12
C ARG A 149 -21.59 -5.57 -3.60
N ARG A 150 -22.39 -4.78 -4.31
CA ARG A 150 -22.11 -4.43 -5.72
C ARG A 150 -20.79 -3.68 -5.89
N TYR A 151 -20.49 -2.76 -4.98
CA TYR A 151 -19.20 -2.07 -4.94
C TYR A 151 -18.03 -3.04 -4.69
N LEU A 152 -18.19 -3.96 -3.74
CA LEU A 152 -17.14 -4.96 -3.47
C LEU A 152 -16.92 -5.87 -4.68
N ASP A 153 -18.00 -6.33 -5.31
CA ASP A 153 -17.95 -7.18 -6.50
C ASP A 153 -17.34 -6.43 -7.70
N LEU A 154 -17.65 -5.14 -7.86
CA LEU A 154 -17.02 -4.26 -8.86
C LEU A 154 -15.50 -4.19 -8.64
N CYS A 155 -15.04 -4.02 -7.39
CA CYS A 155 -13.61 -3.97 -7.11
C CYS A 155 -12.91 -5.33 -7.32
N ARG A 156 -13.54 -6.42 -6.86
CA ARG A 156 -13.00 -7.79 -6.91
C ARG A 156 -12.88 -8.33 -8.34
N ASN A 157 -13.90 -8.06 -9.16
CA ASN A 157 -14.01 -8.61 -10.51
C ASN A 157 -13.61 -7.61 -11.60
N GLY A 158 -13.45 -6.33 -11.24
CA GLY A 158 -13.13 -5.24 -12.16
C GLY A 158 -11.65 -4.84 -12.15
N GLY A 159 -11.41 -3.59 -12.51
CA GLY A 159 -10.10 -2.99 -12.67
C GLY A 159 -9.34 -2.76 -11.37
N ARG A 160 -9.99 -2.68 -10.20
CA ARG A 160 -9.28 -2.43 -8.92
C ARG A 160 -8.31 -3.55 -8.55
N PHE A 161 -8.79 -4.79 -8.41
CA PHE A 161 -7.92 -5.91 -8.02
C PHE A 161 -6.90 -6.23 -9.13
N ARG A 162 -7.28 -6.07 -10.39
CA ARG A 162 -6.34 -6.14 -11.52
C ARG A 162 -5.22 -5.10 -11.39
N PHE A 163 -5.56 -3.85 -11.10
CA PHE A 163 -4.60 -2.77 -10.86
C PHE A 163 -3.66 -3.07 -9.70
N VAL A 164 -4.16 -3.62 -8.59
CA VAL A 164 -3.33 -4.05 -7.45
C VAL A 164 -2.32 -5.12 -7.88
N ALA A 165 -2.77 -6.16 -8.58
CA ALA A 165 -1.91 -7.22 -9.08
C ALA A 165 -0.85 -6.70 -10.09
N ASP A 166 -1.25 -5.81 -11.01
CA ASP A 166 -0.35 -5.18 -11.98
C ASP A 166 0.71 -4.30 -11.29
N THR A 167 0.28 -3.51 -10.31
CA THR A 167 1.17 -2.64 -9.52
C THR A 167 2.19 -3.50 -8.78
N ARG A 168 1.76 -4.61 -8.14
CA ARG A 168 2.65 -5.57 -7.49
C ARG A 168 3.66 -6.17 -8.46
N ARG A 169 3.23 -6.63 -9.63
CA ARG A 169 4.12 -7.21 -10.66
C ARG A 169 5.15 -6.21 -11.18
N ARG A 170 4.74 -4.94 -11.31
CA ARG A 170 5.59 -3.87 -11.80
C ARG A 170 6.69 -3.50 -10.80
N TRP A 171 6.33 -3.31 -9.53
CA TRP A 171 7.22 -2.74 -8.53
C TRP A 171 7.92 -3.77 -7.65
N LYS A 172 7.35 -4.98 -7.51
CA LYS A 172 7.95 -6.12 -6.81
C LYS A 172 8.48 -5.76 -5.42
N PRO A 173 7.62 -5.35 -4.47
CA PRO A 173 8.05 -5.09 -3.10
C PRO A 173 8.68 -6.35 -2.49
N LYS A 174 9.62 -6.18 -1.56
CA LYS A 174 10.17 -7.31 -0.79
C LYS A 174 9.11 -7.88 0.15
N LEU A 175 8.29 -7.00 0.73
CA LEU A 175 7.32 -7.33 1.77
C LEU A 175 5.99 -6.60 1.57
N VAL A 176 4.88 -7.29 1.81
CA VAL A 176 3.52 -6.70 1.89
C VAL A 176 2.87 -7.12 3.22
N VAL A 177 2.66 -6.15 4.11
CA VAL A 177 1.98 -6.36 5.40
C VAL A 177 0.51 -5.97 5.27
N CYS A 178 -0.37 -6.94 5.37
CA CYS A 178 -1.81 -6.80 5.20
C CYS A 178 -2.52 -6.82 6.57
N PHE A 179 -3.26 -5.75 6.88
CA PHE A 179 -3.95 -5.61 8.16
C PHE A 179 -5.44 -5.97 8.05
N GLY A 180 -5.88 -6.82 8.97
CA GLY A 180 -7.28 -7.24 9.09
C GLY A 180 -7.52 -8.62 8.50
N GLU A 181 -7.16 -9.65 9.25
CA GLU A 181 -7.29 -11.07 8.91
C GLU A 181 -8.66 -11.47 8.32
N ARG A 182 -9.75 -10.80 8.69
CA ARG A 182 -11.09 -11.05 8.12
C ARG A 182 -11.18 -10.80 6.60
N HIS A 183 -10.21 -10.09 6.03
CA HIS A 183 -10.10 -9.80 4.60
C HIS A 183 -9.03 -10.67 3.91
N ARG A 184 -8.57 -11.76 4.55
CA ARG A 184 -7.55 -12.66 4.00
C ARG A 184 -7.85 -13.11 2.57
N GLU A 185 -9.07 -13.54 2.30
CA GLU A 185 -9.48 -13.99 0.96
C GLU A 185 -9.41 -12.85 -0.07
N ASP A 186 -9.79 -11.64 0.33
CA ASP A 186 -9.69 -10.46 -0.54
C ASP A 186 -8.21 -10.13 -0.84
N PHE A 187 -7.30 -10.25 0.14
CA PHE A 187 -5.86 -10.07 -0.09
C PHE A 187 -5.30 -11.14 -1.03
N VAL A 188 -5.63 -12.41 -0.79
CA VAL A 188 -5.22 -13.54 -1.65
C VAL A 188 -5.69 -13.31 -3.08
N GLN A 189 -6.94 -12.90 -3.29
CA GLN A 189 -7.48 -12.62 -4.60
C GLN A 189 -6.79 -11.40 -5.26
N ALA A 190 -6.70 -10.28 -4.56
CA ALA A 190 -6.17 -9.03 -5.11
C ALA A 190 -4.69 -9.12 -5.51
N PHE A 191 -3.90 -9.89 -4.76
CA PHE A 191 -2.49 -10.10 -5.06
C PHE A 191 -2.23 -11.34 -5.95
N GLY A 192 -3.25 -12.14 -6.26
CA GLY A 192 -3.13 -13.32 -7.12
C GLY A 192 -2.39 -14.49 -6.46
N LEU A 193 -2.69 -14.78 -5.19
CA LEU A 193 -1.97 -15.75 -4.34
C LEU A 193 -2.69 -17.10 -4.20
N GLY A 194 -3.75 -17.37 -4.97
CA GLY A 194 -4.70 -18.47 -4.73
C GLY A 194 -4.13 -19.91 -4.77
N HIS A 195 -2.90 -20.11 -5.25
CA HIS A 195 -2.25 -21.42 -5.35
C HIS A 195 -0.96 -21.53 -4.52
N VAL A 196 -0.69 -20.55 -3.65
CA VAL A 196 0.55 -20.49 -2.89
C VAL A 196 0.34 -21.07 -1.49
N HIS A 197 1.28 -21.88 -1.03
CA HIS A 197 1.25 -22.40 0.34
C HIS A 197 1.41 -21.27 1.36
N ALA A 198 0.54 -21.28 2.36
CA ALA A 198 0.63 -20.38 3.49
C ALA A 198 1.26 -21.10 4.69
N SER A 199 2.09 -20.39 5.45
CA SER A 199 2.59 -20.82 6.76
C SER A 199 2.07 -19.90 7.85
N GLU A 200 1.97 -20.42 9.06
CA GLU A 200 1.61 -19.61 10.24
C GLU A 200 2.85 -19.34 11.09
N HIS A 201 2.95 -18.13 11.60
CA HIS A 201 3.94 -17.74 12.59
C HIS A 201 3.24 -17.07 13.78
N VAL A 202 3.69 -17.37 15.00
CA VAL A 202 3.11 -16.79 16.20
C VAL A 202 4.03 -15.68 16.71
N LEU A 203 3.57 -14.44 16.63
CA LEU A 203 4.22 -13.29 17.22
C LEU A 203 3.77 -13.15 18.68
N GLN A 204 4.66 -13.43 19.62
CA GLN A 204 4.36 -13.38 21.05
C GLN A 204 5.52 -12.77 21.85
N PRO A 205 5.64 -11.43 21.89
CA PRO A 205 6.69 -10.76 22.66
C PRO A 205 6.32 -10.58 24.15
N ALA A 206 5.06 -10.84 24.51
CA ALA A 206 4.52 -10.76 25.86
C ALA A 206 3.33 -11.73 25.99
N ASP A 207 2.38 -11.46 26.88
CA ASP A 207 1.27 -12.38 27.19
C ASP A 207 0.24 -12.55 26.06
N GLN A 208 0.28 -11.70 25.03
CA GLN A 208 -0.66 -11.76 23.91
C GLN A 208 0.03 -12.28 22.65
N ALA A 209 -0.34 -13.50 22.26
CA ALA A 209 0.06 -14.10 20.99
C ALA A 209 -0.79 -13.56 19.83
N LYS A 210 -0.16 -13.33 18.67
CA LYS A 210 -0.81 -12.97 17.41
C LYS A 210 -0.33 -13.86 16.29
N THR A 211 -1.26 -14.50 15.60
CA THR A 211 -0.95 -15.31 14.42
C THR A 211 -0.72 -14.39 13.22
N LEU A 212 0.40 -14.63 12.54
CA LEU A 212 0.76 -14.07 11.24
C LEU A 212 0.59 -15.16 10.19
N TYR A 213 -0.21 -14.90 9.17
CA TYR A 213 -0.30 -15.77 8.01
C TYR A 213 0.68 -15.29 6.96
N MET A 214 1.62 -16.15 6.58
CA MET A 214 2.70 -15.83 5.67
C MET A 214 2.54 -16.56 4.36
N VAL A 215 2.80 -15.85 3.26
CA VAL A 215 2.79 -16.41 1.90
C VAL A 215 4.00 -15.83 1.18
N GLU A 216 4.76 -16.66 0.47
CA GLU A 216 5.88 -16.20 -0.35
C GLU A 216 5.63 -16.53 -1.82
N HIS A 217 5.74 -15.52 -2.69
CA HIS A 217 5.51 -15.68 -4.11
C HIS A 217 6.26 -14.60 -4.90
N ASP A 218 6.93 -14.99 -6.00
CA ASP A 218 7.71 -14.08 -6.86
C ASP A 218 8.73 -13.20 -6.11
N ASN A 219 9.42 -13.75 -5.09
CA ASN A 219 10.35 -13.04 -4.20
C ASN A 219 9.72 -11.90 -3.38
N THR A 220 8.39 -11.87 -3.26
CA THR A 220 7.67 -11.02 -2.33
C THR A 220 7.13 -11.90 -1.21
N THR A 221 7.28 -11.44 0.04
CA THR A 221 6.63 -12.05 1.20
C THR A 221 5.37 -11.25 1.57
N TRP A 222 4.25 -11.92 1.80
CA TRP A 222 3.05 -11.35 2.38
C TRP A 222 2.93 -11.79 3.82
N ILE A 223 2.60 -10.84 4.70
CA ILE A 223 2.25 -11.10 6.10
C ILE A 223 0.84 -10.57 6.31
N MET A 224 -0.12 -11.44 6.60
CA MET A 224 -1.49 -11.06 6.91
C MET A 224 -1.71 -11.23 8.41
N CYS A 225 -2.10 -10.14 9.08
CA CYS A 225 -2.21 -10.10 10.53
C CYS A 225 -3.47 -9.35 11.00
N ALA A 226 -3.67 -9.30 12.32
CA ALA A 226 -4.78 -8.58 12.92
C ALA A 226 -4.73 -7.08 12.55
N ALA A 227 -5.89 -6.43 12.55
CA ALA A 227 -5.99 -5.01 12.22
C ALA A 227 -5.19 -4.15 13.23
N LEU A 228 -4.75 -2.95 12.83
CA LEU A 228 -4.10 -1.97 13.72
C LEU A 228 -5.06 -1.32 14.74
N ALA A 229 -6.26 -1.86 14.93
CA ALA A 229 -7.29 -1.33 15.83
C ALA A 229 -8.22 -2.44 16.35
N GLY A 230 -9.01 -2.09 17.37
CA GLY A 230 -9.96 -3.01 18.02
C GLY A 230 -9.31 -3.89 19.09
N ALA A 231 -10.15 -4.52 19.92
CA ALA A 231 -9.70 -5.30 21.09
C ALA A 231 -8.80 -6.50 20.72
N ALA A 232 -9.03 -7.11 19.56
CA ALA A 232 -8.22 -8.20 19.03
C ALA A 232 -7.06 -7.73 18.12
N GLY A 233 -6.87 -6.43 17.95
CA GLY A 233 -5.91 -5.86 17.01
C GLY A 233 -4.44 -5.87 17.47
N MET A 234 -3.58 -5.37 16.59
CA MET A 234 -2.19 -5.00 16.85
C MET A 234 -2.17 -3.61 17.51
N THR A 235 -2.41 -3.54 18.81
CA THR A 235 -2.60 -2.26 19.51
C THR A 235 -1.54 -1.88 20.52
N SER A 236 -0.80 -2.85 21.07
CA SER A 236 0.26 -2.55 22.04
C SER A 236 1.59 -2.25 21.36
N ASP A 237 2.31 -1.27 21.90
CA ASP A 237 3.68 -0.91 21.53
C ASP A 237 4.62 -2.11 21.39
N VAL A 238 4.62 -3.02 22.35
CA VAL A 238 5.47 -4.22 22.35
C VAL A 238 5.19 -5.12 21.14
N LEU A 239 3.92 -5.31 20.77
CA LEU A 239 3.53 -6.08 19.58
C LEU A 239 3.96 -5.39 18.28
N LEU A 240 3.91 -4.06 18.23
CA LEU A 240 4.33 -3.28 17.06
C LEU A 240 5.84 -3.31 16.88
N ASP A 241 6.59 -3.17 17.97
CA ASP A 241 8.04 -3.30 17.98
C ASP A 241 8.46 -4.73 17.58
N ALA A 242 7.80 -5.75 18.13
CA ALA A 242 8.06 -7.13 17.75
C ALA A 242 7.75 -7.42 16.28
N LEU A 243 6.70 -6.84 15.72
CA LEU A 243 6.42 -6.95 14.29
C LEU A 243 7.50 -6.23 13.46
N GLY A 244 7.98 -5.07 13.91
CA GLY A 244 9.10 -4.37 13.29
C GLY A 244 10.37 -5.22 13.25
N ALA A 245 10.76 -5.76 14.39
CA ALA A 245 11.91 -6.66 14.48
C ALA A 245 11.71 -7.93 13.66
N PHE A 246 10.49 -8.48 13.65
CA PHE A 246 10.15 -9.64 12.83
C PHE A 246 10.37 -9.38 11.35
N ILE A 247 9.99 -8.21 10.82
CA ILE A 247 10.13 -7.89 9.40
C ILE A 247 11.53 -7.40 8.98
N ALA A 248 12.39 -7.06 9.93
CA ALA A 248 13.74 -6.57 9.65
C ALA A 248 14.61 -7.49 8.77
N PRO A 249 14.53 -8.84 8.84
CA PRO A 249 15.36 -9.72 8.01
C PRO A 249 15.12 -9.61 6.49
N TRP A 250 13.98 -9.05 6.06
CA TRP A 250 13.71 -8.78 4.65
C TRP A 250 14.28 -7.44 4.17
N LEU A 251 14.88 -6.65 5.06
CA LEU A 251 15.29 -5.27 4.81
C LEU A 251 16.80 -5.11 4.99
N GLU A 252 17.34 -4.11 4.28
CA GLU A 252 18.76 -3.76 4.29
C GLU A 252 18.93 -2.27 4.56
N GLN A 253 20.14 -1.84 4.96
CA GLN A 253 20.39 -0.42 5.24
C GLN A 253 20.11 0.48 4.03
N ALA A 254 20.33 -0.03 2.81
CA ALA A 254 20.07 0.69 1.56
C ALA A 254 18.59 0.99 1.32
N ASP A 255 17.68 0.18 1.89
CA ASP A 255 16.23 0.38 1.80
C ASP A 255 15.78 1.65 2.53
N PHE A 256 16.54 2.09 3.54
CA PHE A 256 16.27 3.30 4.32
C PHE A 256 17.08 4.52 3.85
N ALA A 257 18.02 4.35 2.94
CA ALA A 257 18.94 5.41 2.50
C ALA A 257 18.32 6.38 1.49
N ARG A 258 17.19 6.03 0.87
CA ARG A 258 16.56 6.80 -0.20
C ARG A 258 15.74 8.01 0.25
N CYS A 259 15.60 8.24 1.55
CA CYS A 259 14.88 9.38 2.13
C CYS A 259 15.58 10.76 1.94
N GLY A 260 16.47 10.90 0.96
CA GLY A 260 17.21 12.13 0.66
C GLY A 260 16.96 12.60 -0.77
N GLY A 261 16.06 13.57 -0.92
CA GLY A 261 15.67 14.29 -2.13
C GLY A 261 16.41 13.96 -3.43
N HIS A 262 15.73 13.26 -4.34
CA HIS A 262 15.93 13.39 -5.78
C HIS A 262 14.55 13.49 -6.44
N CYS A 263 14.09 14.74 -6.59
CA CYS A 263 13.17 15.07 -7.68
C CYS A 263 13.94 14.86 -8.98
N GLY A 264 13.46 13.96 -9.84
CA GLY A 264 13.95 13.80 -11.21
C GLY A 264 14.73 12.52 -11.49
N ARG A 265 14.00 11.45 -11.83
CA ARG A 265 14.33 10.67 -13.02
C ARG A 265 13.09 9.96 -13.54
N ALA A 266 12.46 10.59 -14.53
CA ALA A 266 11.73 9.86 -15.55
C ALA A 266 12.61 8.68 -15.99
N ALA A 267 12.01 7.49 -16.01
CA ALA A 267 12.64 6.30 -16.53
C ALA A 267 13.16 6.61 -17.94
N ALA A 268 14.47 6.80 -18.07
CA ALA A 268 15.11 6.88 -19.36
C ALA A 268 14.91 5.50 -20.01
N VAL A 269 14.09 5.50 -21.07
CA VAL A 269 14.02 4.41 -22.03
C VAL A 269 15.45 4.05 -22.40
N SER A 270 15.86 2.83 -22.03
CA SER A 270 17.16 2.32 -22.43
C SER A 270 17.19 2.24 -23.96
N PRO A 271 18.18 2.84 -24.64
CA PRO A 271 18.32 2.69 -26.07
C PRO A 271 18.60 1.23 -26.39
N GLN A 272 17.93 0.73 -27.42
CA GLN A 272 18.12 -0.59 -28.02
C GLN A 272 19.60 -0.98 -28.05
N ARG A 273 19.93 -2.15 -27.51
CA ARG A 273 21.18 -2.84 -27.82
C ARG A 273 21.23 -3.02 -29.33
N ARG A 274 22.13 -2.27 -29.98
CA ARG A 274 22.59 -2.56 -31.33
C ARG A 274 23.21 -3.95 -31.31
N LEU A 275 22.77 -4.80 -32.23
CA LEU A 275 23.45 -6.04 -32.56
C LEU A 275 24.86 -5.69 -33.07
N PRO A 276 25.88 -6.50 -32.76
CA PRO A 276 27.23 -6.25 -33.23
C PRO A 276 27.29 -6.43 -34.75
N GLU A 277 27.80 -5.38 -35.41
CA GLU A 277 28.24 -5.40 -36.80
C GLU A 277 29.36 -6.44 -36.96
N SER A 278 29.10 -7.52 -37.69
CA SER A 278 30.15 -8.39 -38.24
C SER A 278 30.66 -7.78 -39.54
N SER A 279 31.83 -7.16 -39.45
CA SER A 279 32.67 -6.68 -40.55
C SER A 279 33.91 -7.59 -40.57
N TRP A 280 34.54 -8.06 -41.64
CA TRP A 280 34.54 -7.79 -43.08
C TRP A 280 35.21 -8.98 -43.81
N LEU A 281 34.95 -9.09 -45.11
CA LEU A 281 35.83 -9.57 -46.20
C LEU A 281 36.23 -11.06 -46.28
N GLY A 282 35.84 -11.67 -47.41
CA GLY A 282 36.86 -12.10 -48.38
C GLY A 282 36.61 -13.39 -49.16
N ALA A 283 36.65 -13.24 -50.49
CA ALA A 283 37.05 -14.21 -51.52
C ALA A 283 36.00 -15.19 -52.12
N LEU A 284 35.44 -14.73 -53.25
CA LEU A 284 35.47 -15.39 -54.57
C LEU A 284 36.08 -16.81 -54.62
N ARG A 285 35.29 -17.80 -55.11
CA ARG A 285 35.70 -18.73 -56.18
C ARG A 285 34.52 -19.59 -56.70
N ALA A 286 34.34 -19.50 -58.02
CA ALA A 286 33.90 -20.55 -58.98
C ALA A 286 32.52 -21.21 -58.82
N ALA A 287 31.56 -20.82 -59.67
CA ALA A 287 31.18 -21.52 -60.92
C ALA A 287 30.08 -20.72 -61.64
#